data_AF-A0A662MFW8-F1
#
_entry.id   AF-A0A662MFW8-F1
#
_cell.length_a   1.000
_cell.length_b   1.000
_cell.length_c   1.000
_cell.angle_alpha   90.00
_cell.angle_beta   90.00
_cell.angle_gamma   90.00
#
_symmetry.space_group_name_H-M   'P 1'
#
loop_
_entity.id
_entity.type
_entity.pdbx_description
1 polymer ?
#
loop_
_entity_poly.entity_id
_entity_poly.type
_entity_poly.pdbx_seq_one_letter_code
_entity_poly.pdbx_strand_id
1 'polypeptide(L)'
;MREITRYDFGLIPFIPVGTESEYIHTMMPNKMFDYLASGVPLLVPESKSLGPFVRRTSTGRNFRDVNDIPSLVSMEPPSFRREDYVIENHIKELEELYRSIQR
;
A
#
# COMPACT_ATOMS: atom_id res chain seq x y z
N MET A 1 14.11 7.40 -6.99
CA MET A 1 13.89 5.94 -6.85
C MET A 1 15.10 5.15 -6.32
N ARG A 2 16.37 5.47 -6.67
CA ARG A 2 17.56 4.69 -6.23
C ARG A 2 17.75 4.50 -4.71
N GLU A 3 17.15 5.34 -3.88
CA GLU A 3 17.27 5.21 -2.42
C GLU A 3 16.16 4.35 -1.80
N ILE A 4 14.96 4.34 -2.36
CA ILE A 4 13.81 3.57 -1.82
C ILE A 4 14.03 2.07 -2.01
N THR A 5 14.57 1.66 -3.15
CA THR A 5 14.81 0.26 -3.51
C THR A 5 15.89 -0.42 -2.68
N ARG A 6 16.56 0.30 -1.76
CA ARG A 6 17.57 -0.26 -0.86
C ARG A 6 16.99 -0.86 0.40
N TYR A 7 15.71 -0.63 0.66
CA TYR A 7 15.01 -1.10 1.84
C TYR A 7 14.16 -2.33 1.52
N ASP A 8 14.09 -3.27 2.45
CA ASP A 8 13.28 -4.48 2.31
C ASP A 8 11.78 -4.19 2.44
N PHE A 9 11.42 -3.11 3.14
CA PHE A 9 10.03 -2.70 3.36
C PHE A 9 9.86 -1.18 3.36
N GLY A 10 8.71 -0.73 2.85
CA GLY A 10 8.21 0.63 2.97
C GLY A 10 7.22 0.73 4.12
N LEU A 11 7.51 1.57 5.11
CA LEU A 11 6.63 1.77 6.27
C LEU A 11 5.58 2.84 5.95
N ILE A 12 4.31 2.51 6.21
CA ILE A 12 3.20 3.45 6.28
C ILE A 12 2.78 3.54 7.75
N PRO A 13 3.32 4.48 8.55
CA PRO A 13 3.16 4.48 10.02
C PRO A 13 1.79 5.02 10.48
N PHE A 14 0.75 4.91 9.66
CA PHE A 14 -0.50 5.63 9.87
C PHE A 14 -1.47 4.87 10.79
N ILE A 15 -1.25 4.94 12.11
CA ILE A 15 -2.18 4.41 13.11
C ILE A 15 -3.13 5.54 13.51
N PRO A 16 -4.41 5.54 13.07
CA PRO A 16 -5.37 6.53 13.55
C PRO A 16 -5.55 6.41 15.06
N VAL A 17 -5.40 7.54 15.79
CA VAL A 17 -5.53 7.60 17.25
C VAL A 17 -6.77 8.43 17.62
N GLY A 18 -7.68 7.88 18.41
CA GLY A 18 -8.85 8.60 18.93
C GLY A 18 -10.04 8.67 17.95
N THR A 19 -10.85 9.73 18.03
CA THR A 19 -12.06 9.96 17.20
C THR A 19 -11.74 10.58 15.84
N GLU A 20 -10.52 10.40 15.35
CA GLU A 20 -10.13 10.84 14.02
C GLU A 20 -11.08 10.22 12.98
N SER A 21 -11.63 11.07 12.12
CA SER A 21 -12.87 10.79 11.40
C SER A 21 -12.78 9.48 10.60
N GLU A 22 -13.89 8.76 10.46
CA GLU A 22 -13.94 7.49 9.69
C GLU A 22 -13.29 7.57 8.29
N TYR A 23 -13.28 8.76 7.67
CA TYR A 23 -12.61 9.05 6.40
C TYR A 23 -11.11 8.72 6.40
N ILE A 24 -10.45 8.87 7.53
CA ILE A 24 -9.02 8.59 7.68
C ILE A 24 -8.76 7.08 7.58
N HIS A 25 -9.68 6.25 8.08
CA HIS A 25 -9.59 4.79 7.98
C HIS A 25 -9.85 4.25 6.57
N THR A 26 -10.38 5.06 5.66
CA THR A 26 -10.68 4.67 4.26
C THR A 26 -9.65 5.20 3.26
N MET A 27 -8.71 6.05 3.70
CA MET A 27 -7.72 6.65 2.81
C MET A 27 -6.66 5.63 2.36
N MET A 28 -6.19 5.80 1.13
CA MET A 28 -5.04 5.10 0.55
C MET A 28 -3.93 6.15 0.33
N PRO A 29 -2.87 6.19 1.16
CA PRO A 29 -1.83 7.20 1.03
C PRO A 29 -1.07 7.05 -0.29
N ASN A 30 -0.85 8.15 -1.02
CA ASN A 30 -0.09 8.13 -2.28
C ASN A 30 1.29 7.48 -2.12
N LYS A 31 1.94 7.70 -0.96
CA LYS A 31 3.28 7.16 -0.67
C LYS A 31 3.34 5.64 -0.72
N MET A 32 2.22 4.98 -0.47
CA MET A 32 2.08 3.53 -0.61
C MET A 32 2.36 3.08 -2.05
N PHE A 33 1.82 3.79 -3.04
CA PHE A 33 2.00 3.45 -4.45
C PHE A 33 3.43 3.72 -4.92
N ASP A 34 4.12 4.73 -4.36
CA ASP A 34 5.55 4.95 -4.64
C ASP A 34 6.41 3.73 -4.24
N TYR A 35 6.13 3.13 -3.08
CA TYR A 35 6.84 1.93 -2.61
C TYR A 35 6.55 0.74 -3.52
N LEU A 36 5.27 0.50 -3.83
CA LEU A 36 4.87 -0.61 -4.68
C LEU A 36 5.43 -0.49 -6.11
N ALA A 37 5.34 0.70 -6.73
CA ALA A 37 5.93 0.96 -8.04
C ALA A 37 7.46 0.81 -8.04
N SER A 38 8.09 0.99 -6.88
CA SER A 38 9.53 0.73 -6.68
C SER A 38 9.85 -0.74 -6.41
N GLY A 39 8.86 -1.63 -6.30
CA GLY A 39 9.05 -3.04 -5.96
C GLY A 39 9.32 -3.29 -4.48
N VAL A 40 9.00 -2.33 -3.62
CA VAL A 40 9.21 -2.43 -2.17
C VAL A 40 7.88 -2.81 -1.49
N PRO A 41 7.82 -3.96 -0.78
CA PRO A 41 6.61 -4.37 -0.09
C PRO A 41 6.32 -3.48 1.12
N LEU A 42 5.08 -3.52 1.59
CA LEU A 42 4.60 -2.57 2.59
C LEU A 42 4.55 -3.17 4.00
N LEU A 43 4.78 -2.32 4.99
CA LEU A 43 4.32 -2.53 6.36
C LEU A 43 3.26 -1.48 6.65
N VAL A 44 2.04 -1.94 6.89
CA VAL A 44 0.89 -1.05 7.12
C VAL A 44 0.14 -1.46 8.38
N PRO A 45 -0.50 -0.53 9.10
CA PRO A 45 -1.33 -0.87 10.23
C PRO A 45 -2.61 -1.57 9.78
N GLU A 46 -3.22 -2.31 10.71
CA GLU A 46 -4.54 -2.90 10.52
C GLU A 46 -5.63 -1.81 10.48
N SER A 47 -5.85 -1.19 9.32
CA SER A 47 -6.92 -0.22 9.06
C SER A 47 -7.98 -0.77 8.09
N LYS A 48 -9.15 -0.11 8.02
CA LYS A 48 -10.28 -0.55 7.18
C LYS A 48 -9.91 -0.59 5.68
N SER A 49 -9.01 0.28 5.20
CA SER A 49 -8.54 0.29 3.80
C SER A 49 -7.24 -0.49 3.60
N LEU A 50 -6.21 -0.18 4.38
CA LEU A 50 -4.85 -0.69 4.17
C LEU A 50 -4.73 -2.17 4.49
N GLY A 51 -5.39 -2.60 5.57
CA GLY A 51 -5.45 -4.00 6.01
C GLY A 51 -5.91 -4.94 4.89
N PRO A 52 -7.17 -4.80 4.45
CA PRO A 52 -7.72 -5.60 3.37
C PRO A 52 -6.95 -5.46 2.06
N PHE A 53 -6.40 -4.28 1.75
CA PHE A 53 -5.61 -4.10 0.54
C PHE A 53 -4.41 -5.04 0.52
N VAL A 54 -3.49 -4.92 1.49
CA VAL A 54 -2.22 -5.67 1.44
C VAL A 54 -2.43 -7.18 1.54
N ARG A 55 -3.49 -7.62 2.23
CA ARG A 55 -3.88 -9.04 2.26
C ARG A 55 -4.38 -9.53 0.92
N ARG A 56 -5.23 -8.75 0.24
CA ARG A 56 -5.79 -9.13 -1.06
C ARG A 56 -4.73 -9.15 -2.16
N THR A 57 -3.81 -8.19 -2.12
CA THR A 57 -2.77 -8.02 -3.15
C THR A 57 -1.48 -8.78 -2.84
N SER A 58 -1.31 -9.29 -1.62
CA SER A 58 -0.05 -9.90 -1.16
C SER A 58 1.17 -8.99 -1.30
N THR A 59 0.98 -7.68 -1.19
CA THR A 59 2.03 -6.67 -1.42
C THR A 59 2.69 -6.17 -0.13
N GLY A 60 2.37 -6.76 1.01
CA GLY A 60 2.86 -6.29 2.29
C GLY A 60 2.34 -7.09 3.47
N ARG A 61 2.59 -6.59 4.68
CA ARG A 61 2.18 -7.19 5.94
C ARG A 61 1.48 -6.16 6.82
N ASN A 62 0.56 -6.66 7.65
CA ASN A 62 -0.15 -5.86 8.63
C ASN A 62 0.52 -5.93 10.00
N PHE A 63 0.60 -4.80 10.70
CA PHE A 63 0.92 -4.76 12.12
C PHE A 63 -0.25 -4.15 12.91
N ARG A 64 -0.45 -4.61 14.15
CA ARG A 64 -1.45 -4.00 15.05
C ARG A 64 -0.76 -3.04 16.02
N ASP A 65 0.43 -3.41 16.45
CA ASP A 65 1.29 -2.64 17.32
C ASP A 65 2.66 -2.46 16.66
N VAL A 66 3.35 -1.36 16.93
CA VAL A 66 4.71 -1.11 16.43
C VAL A 66 5.71 -2.16 16.93
N ASN A 67 5.43 -2.79 18.07
CA ASN A 67 6.22 -3.89 18.63
C ASN A 67 6.10 -5.19 17.80
N ASP A 68 5.10 -5.31 16.92
CA ASP A 68 4.98 -6.45 16.00
C ASP A 68 6.02 -6.36 14.87
N ILE A 69 6.45 -5.15 14.50
CA ILE A 69 7.26 -4.85 13.32
C ILE A 69 8.56 -5.68 13.26
N PRO A 70 9.36 -5.80 14.34
CA PRO A 70 10.59 -6.60 14.31
C PRO A 70 10.36 -8.05 13.86
N SER A 71 9.26 -8.66 14.30
CA SER A 71 8.92 -10.04 13.90
C SER A 71 8.53 -10.12 12.42
N LEU A 72 7.82 -9.12 11.91
CA LEU A 72 7.34 -9.08 10.53
C LEU A 72 8.46 -8.87 9.51
N VAL A 73 9.45 -8.03 9.85
CA VAL A 73 10.61 -7.77 8.98
C VAL A 73 11.65 -8.87 9.01
N SER A 74 11.63 -9.73 10.04
CA SER A 74 12.52 -10.89 10.11
C SER A 74 12.11 -12.02 9.16
N MET A 75 10.91 -11.93 8.57
CA MET A 75 10.39 -12.90 7.60
C MET A 75 10.71 -12.45 6.17
N GLU A 76 10.77 -13.40 5.25
CA GLU A 76 11.03 -13.10 3.83
C GLU A 76 9.99 -12.07 3.28
N PRO A 77 10.44 -11.02 2.59
CA PRO A 77 9.53 -10.02 2.05
C PRO A 77 8.56 -10.61 1.01
N PRO A 78 7.28 -10.20 1.00
CA PRO A 78 6.35 -10.61 -0.04
C PRO A 78 6.85 -10.23 -1.44
N SER A 79 6.67 -11.14 -2.41
CA SER A 79 6.97 -10.89 -3.81
C SER A 79 5.70 -10.51 -4.57
N PHE A 80 5.79 -9.48 -5.40
CA PHE A 80 4.69 -9.01 -6.25
C PHE A 80 5.26 -8.35 -7.51
N ARG A 81 4.41 -8.18 -8.53
CA ARG A 81 4.78 -7.49 -9.77
C ARG A 81 4.59 -5.99 -9.58
N ARG A 82 5.68 -5.23 -9.53
CA ARG A 82 5.62 -3.78 -9.35
C ARG A 82 4.87 -3.07 -10.48
N GLU A 83 4.88 -3.65 -11.68
CA GLU A 83 4.24 -3.10 -12.87
C GLU A 83 2.73 -2.95 -12.68
N ASP A 84 2.13 -3.78 -11.81
CA ASP A 84 0.70 -3.72 -11.48
C ASP A 84 0.36 -2.46 -10.65
N TYR A 85 1.37 -1.71 -10.17
CA TYR A 85 1.21 -0.53 -9.32
C TYR A 85 1.82 0.75 -9.90
N VAL A 86 2.27 0.71 -11.16
CA VAL A 86 2.73 1.88 -11.91
C VAL A 86 1.51 2.55 -12.54
N ILE A 87 1.23 3.81 -12.19
CA ILE A 87 0.01 4.53 -12.59
C ILE A 87 -0.14 4.61 -14.11
N GLU A 88 0.97 4.78 -14.83
CA GLU A 88 1.02 4.89 -16.28
C GLU A 88 0.41 3.67 -16.98
N ASN A 89 0.50 2.49 -16.37
CA ASN A 89 -0.08 1.25 -16.91
C ASN A 89 -1.62 1.21 -16.80
N HIS A 90 -2.22 2.07 -15.97
CA HIS A 90 -3.65 2.10 -15.69
C HIS A 90 -4.39 3.27 -16.37
N ILE A 91 -3.67 4.14 -17.09
CA ILE A 91 -4.26 5.32 -17.74
C ILE A 91 -5.37 4.92 -18.73
N LYS A 92 -5.14 3.87 -19.53
CA LYS A 92 -6.10 3.43 -20.55
C LYS A 92 -7.42 2.95 -19.93
N GLU A 93 -7.36 2.16 -18.87
CA GLU A 93 -8.55 1.67 -18.16
C GLU A 93 -9.35 2.83 -17.57
N LEU A 94 -8.65 3.84 -17.03
CA LEU A 94 -9.27 5.05 -16.51
C LEU A 94 -9.97 5.84 -17.63
N GLU A 95 -9.32 6.04 -18.77
CA GLU A 95 -9.94 6.70 -19.94
C GLU A 95 -11.19 5.97 -20.42
N GLU A 96 -11.14 4.64 -20.51
CA GLU A 96 -12.28 3.80 -20.90
C GLU A 96 -13.44 3.93 -19.91
N LEU A 97 -13.14 3.93 -18.61
CA LEU A 97 -14.15 4.16 -17.56
C LEU A 97 -14.85 5.51 -17.73
N TYR A 98 -14.10 6.61 -17.90
CA TYR A 98 -14.69 7.93 -18.09
C TYR A 98 -15.56 8.01 -19.35
N ARG A 99 -15.14 7.39 -20.46
CA ARG A 99 -15.93 7.32 -21.70
C ARG A 99 -17.22 6.54 -21.53
N SER A 100 -17.24 5.52 -20.67
CA SER A 100 -18.43 4.69 -20.44
C SER A 100 -19.57 5.42 -19.72
N ILE A 101 -19.24 6.42 -18.90
CA ILE A 101 -20.21 7.17 -18.08
C ILE A 101 -20.74 8.41 -18.82
N GLN A 102 -20.04 8.90 -19.84
CA GLN A 102 -20.48 10.03 -20.68
C GLN A 102 -21.49 9.65 -21.77
N ARG A 103 -22.19 8.52 -21.63
CA ARG A 103 -23.30 8.11 -22.49
C ARG A 103 -24.66 8.49 -21.91
#